data_AF-A0A1H9KZV8-F1
#
_entry.id   AF-A0A1H9KZV8-F1
#
_cell.length_a   1.000
_cell.length_b   1.000
_cell.length_c   1.000
_cell.angle_alpha   90.00
_cell.angle_beta   90.00
_cell.angle_gamma   90.00
#
_symmetry.space_group_name_H-M   'P 1'
#
loop_
_entity.id
_entity.type
_entity.pdbx_description
1 polymer ?
#
loop_
_entity_poly.entity_id
_entity_poly.type
_entity_poly.pdbx_seq_one_letter_code
_entity_poly.pdbx_strand_id
1 'polypeptide(L)' 'MLLKLAIKKGINNNKSLLGLRAEIVAFRKEGGSQQEAKQVLSELRNDFMNNAEKEDRILELLDFVCGWCSPSLRVWEEE' A
#
# COMPACT_ATOMS: atom_id res chain seq x y z
N MET A 1 7.56 7.27 9.28
CA MET A 1 7.35 5.82 9.07
C MET A 1 7.97 5.42 7.74
N LEU A 2 8.84 4.40 7.74
CA LEU A 2 9.60 3.95 6.55
C LEU A 2 8.68 3.53 5.39
N LEU A 3 7.57 2.85 5.68
CA LEU A 3 6.59 2.43 4.67
C LEU A 3 6.02 3.62 3.88
N LYS A 4 5.60 4.69 4.56
CA LYS A 4 5.01 5.88 3.91
C LYS A 4 5.97 6.49 2.88
N LEU A 5 7.24 6.62 3.25
CA LEU A 5 8.29 7.14 2.36
C LEU A 5 8.54 6.20 1.17
N ALA A 6 8.61 4.90 1.41
CA ALA A 6 8.83 3.89 0.37
C ALA A 6 7.71 3.91 -0.68
N ILE A 7 6.44 3.90 -0.25
CA ILE A 7 5.28 3.95 -1.15
C ILE A 7 5.23 5.28 -1.90
N LYS A 8 5.38 6.42 -1.21
CA LYS A 8 5.35 7.75 -1.84
C LYS A 8 6.42 7.90 -2.92
N LYS A 9 7.65 7.48 -2.62
CA LYS A 9 8.77 7.48 -3.57
C LYS A 9 8.50 6.53 -4.74
N GLY A 10 8.01 5.33 -4.46
CA GLY A 10 7.68 4.34 -5.49
C GLY A 10 6.58 4.83 -6.44
N ILE A 11 5.54 5.49 -5.93
CA ILE A 11 4.49 6.09 -6.74
C ILE A 11 5.06 7.17 -7.66
N ASN A 12 5.82 8.12 -7.11
CA ASN A 12 6.43 9.21 -7.88
C ASN A 12 7.43 8.73 -8.94
N ASN A 13 8.07 7.57 -8.72
CA ASN A 13 9.00 6.95 -9.66
C ASN A 13 8.33 5.88 -10.55
N ASN A 14 7.00 5.84 -10.61
CA ASN A 14 6.24 4.89 -11.44
C ASN A 14 6.61 3.41 -11.20
N LYS A 15 6.94 3.04 -9.95
CA LYS A 15 7.18 1.65 -9.56
C LYS A 15 5.92 0.81 -9.82
N SER A 16 6.06 -0.41 -10.33
CA SER A 16 4.90 -1.28 -10.57
C SER A 16 4.07 -1.50 -9.30
N LEU A 17 2.77 -1.76 -9.47
CA LEU A 17 1.85 -2.03 -8.37
C LEU A 17 2.33 -3.22 -7.51
N LEU A 18 2.80 -4.30 -8.14
CA LEU A 18 3.39 -5.44 -7.42
C LEU A 18 4.70 -5.07 -6.70
N GLY A 19 5.48 -4.14 -7.24
CA GLY A 19 6.67 -3.62 -6.59
C GLY A 19 6.34 -2.77 -5.36
N LEU A 20 5.23 -2.03 -5.38
CA LEU A 20 4.71 -1.31 -4.22
C LEU A 20 4.13 -2.27 -3.17
N ARG A 21 3.38 -3.29 -3.59
CA ARG A 21 2.91 -4.37 -2.72
C ARG A 21 4.07 -5.05 -1.98
N ALA A 22 5.20 -5.27 -2.66
CA ALA A 22 6.38 -5.87 -2.04
C ALA A 22 6.94 -5.04 -0.86
N GLU A 23 6.83 -3.70 -0.90
CA GLU A 23 7.22 -2.83 0.23
C GLU A 23 6.30 -3.07 1.44
N ILE A 24 4.99 -3.26 1.21
CA ILE A 24 4.02 -3.55 2.27
C ILE A 24 4.28 -4.95 2.85
N VAL A 25 4.63 -5.93 2.01
CA VAL A 25 5.04 -7.27 2.47
C VAL A 25 6.30 -7.22 3.31
N ALA A 26 7.30 -6.39 2.93
CA ALA A 26 8.50 -6.19 3.73
C ALA A 26 8.17 -5.59 5.10
N PHE A 27 7.34 -4.54 5.13
CA PHE A 27 6.84 -3.94 6.37
C PHE A 27 6.12 -4.96 7.28
N ARG A 28 5.25 -5.81 6.71
CA ARG A 28 4.62 -6.91 7.47
C ARG A 28 5.67 -7.84 8.10
N LYS A 29 6.68 -8.25 7.32
CA LYS A 29 7.74 -9.15 7.79
C LYS A 29 8.61 -8.53 8.89
N GLU A 30 8.71 -7.21 8.92
CA GLU A 30 9.39 -6.45 9.98
C GLU A 30 8.53 -6.26 11.24
N GLY A 31 7.32 -6.83 11.29
CA GLY A 31 6.42 -6.77 12.44
C GLY A 31 5.34 -5.69 12.34
N GLY A 32 5.25 -5.01 11.19
CA GLY A 32 4.18 -4.04 10.94
C GLY A 32 2.80 -4.69 10.88
N SER A 33 1.79 -3.99 11.40
CA SER A 33 0.41 -4.47 11.43
C SER A 33 -0.39 -4.04 10.18
N GLN A 34 -1.48 -4.77 9.91
CA GLN A 34 -2.42 -4.42 8.84
C GLN A 34 -3.04 -3.04 9.10
N GLN A 35 -3.35 -2.71 10.36
CA GLN A 35 -3.94 -1.43 10.75
C GLN A 35 -3.00 -0.25 10.47
N GLU A 36 -1.71 -0.37 10.81
CA GLU A 36 -0.71 0.65 10.50
C GLU A 36 -0.56 0.84 8.99
N ALA A 37 -0.57 -0.24 8.20
CA ALA A 37 -0.52 -0.14 6.75
C ALA A 37 -1.76 0.57 6.18
N LYS A 38 -2.96 0.24 6.66
CA LYS A 38 -4.21 0.93 6.29
C LYS A 38 -4.14 2.43 6.61
N GLN A 39 -3.65 2.79 7.80
CA GLN A 39 -3.48 4.19 8.19
C GLN A 39 -2.51 4.91 7.26
N VAL A 40 -1.32 4.33 7.01
CA VAL A 40 -0.32 4.92 6.11
C VAL A 40 -0.87 5.15 4.70
N LEU A 41 -1.60 4.18 4.14
CA LEU A 41 -2.20 4.30 2.82
C LEU A 41 -3.32 5.37 2.81
N SER A 42 -4.12 5.45 3.87
CA SER A 42 -5.16 6.49 4.01
C SER A 42 -4.55 7.90 4.06
N GLU A 43 -3.44 8.08 4.78
CA GLU A 43 -2.71 9.35 4.79
C GLU A 43 -2.13 9.70 3.42
N LEU A 44 -1.59 8.72 2.70
CA LEU A 44 -1.06 8.94 1.35
C LEU A 44 -2.14 9.25 0.32
N ARG A 45 -3.34 8.69 0.50
CA ARG A 45 -4.50 9.04 -0.32
C ARG A 45 -4.79 10.54 -0.23
N ASN A 46 -4.76 11.11 0.96
CA ASN A 46 -4.92 12.55 1.16
C ASN A 46 -3.78 13.35 0.52
N ASP A 47 -2.53 12.88 0.63
CA ASP A 47 -1.38 13.52 -0.03
C ASP A 47 -1.53 13.56 -1.57
N PHE A 48 -2.27 12.62 -2.16
CA PHE A 48 -2.46 12.48 -3.60
C PHE A 48 -3.86 12.82 -4.09
N MET A 49 -4.73 13.40 -3.25
CA MET A 49 -6.14 13.66 -3.58
C MET A 49 -6.39 14.53 -4.83
N ASN A 50 -5.39 15.30 -5.26
CA ASN A 50 -5.47 16.15 -6.46
C ASN A 50 -4.84 15.47 -7.70
N ASN A 51 -4.47 14.19 -7.62
CA ASN A 51 -3.89 13.42 -8.70
C ASN A 51 -4.55 12.03 -8.74
N ALA A 52 -5.58 11.91 -9.59
CA ALA A 52 -6.40 10.70 -9.69
C ALA A 52 -5.58 9.43 -9.95
N GLU A 53 -4.59 9.47 -10.85
CA GLU A 53 -3.74 8.31 -11.16
C GLU A 53 -2.95 7.83 -9.94
N LYS A 54 -2.45 8.75 -9.11
CA LYS A 54 -1.74 8.40 -7.88
C LYS A 54 -2.69 7.94 -6.79
N GLU A 55 -3.88 8.53 -6.71
CA GLU A 55 -4.92 8.10 -5.79
C GLU A 55 -5.38 6.67 -6.09
N ASP A 56 -5.65 6.33 -7.36
CA ASP A 56 -6.07 5.00 -7.79
C ASP A 56 -5.06 3.93 -7.37
N ARG A 57 -3.76 4.21 -7.54
CA ARG A 57 -2.69 3.28 -7.11
C ARG A 57 -2.68 3.05 -5.60
N ILE A 58 -3.11 4.02 -4.79
CA ILE A 58 -3.26 3.84 -3.34
C ILE A 58 -4.46 2.94 -3.03
N LEU A 59 -5.57 3.12 -3.75
CA LEU A 59 -6.77 2.28 -3.62
C LEU A 59 -6.46 0.81 -3.99
N GLU A 60 -5.73 0.58 -5.08
CA GLU A 60 -5.29 -0.77 -5.47
C GLU A 60 -4.39 -1.41 -4.39
N LEU A 61 -3.54 -0.63 -3.71
CA LEU A 61 -2.75 -1.14 -2.59
C LEU A 61 -3.61 -1.49 -1.38
N LEU A 62 -4.67 -0.71 -1.11
CA LEU A 62 -5.63 -1.02 -0.05
C LEU A 62 -6.34 -2.35 -0.32
N ASP A 63 -6.62 -2.72 -1.57
CA ASP A 63 -7.21 -4.02 -1.88
C ASP A 63 -6.32 -5.20 -1.43
N PHE A 64 -4.99 -5.07 -1.59
CA PHE A 64 -4.06 -6.08 -1.09
C PHE A 64 -3.98 -6.14 0.43
N VAL A 65 -4.08 -4.98 1.08
CA VAL A 65 -4.01 -4.88 2.55
C VAL A 65 -5.30 -5.37 3.19
N CYS A 66 -6.46 -5.03 2.62
CA CYS A 66 -7.80 -5.38 3.12
C CYS A 66 -8.27 -6.78 2.72
N GLY A 67 -7.61 -7.42 1.75
CA GLY A 67 -7.97 -8.77 1.30
C GLY A 67 -8.97 -8.82 0.14
N TRP A 68 -9.39 -7.66 -0.40
CA TRP A 68 -10.34 -7.52 -1.52
C TRP A 68 -9.75 -7.89 -2.89
N CYS A 69 -8.61 -8.57 -2.89
CA CYS A 69 -7.91 -9.08 -4.07
C CYS A 69 -7.91 -10.61 -4.07
N SER A 70 -7.38 -11.22 -5.13
CA SER A 70 -7.18 -12.68 -5.19
C SER A 70 -6.35 -13.17 -4.00
N PRO A 71 -6.63 -14.35 -3.42
CA PRO A 71 -5.93 -14.86 -2.23
C PRO A 71 -4.40 -14.85 -2.33
N SER A 72 -3.84 -15.17 -3.50
CA SER A 72 -2.39 -15.15 -3.75
C SER A 72 -1.73 -13.76 -3.64
N LEU A 73 -2.52 -12.68 -3.72
CA LEU A 73 -2.05 -11.30 -3.68
C LEU A 73 -2.29 -10.62 -2.33
N ARG A 74 -2.97 -11.27 -1.40
CA ARG A 74 -3.19 -10.72 -0.06
C ARG A 74 -1.87 -10.46 0.65
N VAL A 75 -1.81 -9.40 1.45
CA VAL A 75 -0.65 -9.13 2.32
C VAL A 75 -0.88 -9.70 3.71
N TRP A 76 -2.08 -9.59 4.24
CA TRP A 76 -2.54 -10.29 5.45
C TRP A 76 -3.67 -11.23 5.06
N GLU A 77 -3.79 -12.36 5.77
CA GLU A 77 -4.99 -13.19 5.65
C GLU A 77 -6.22 -12.39 6.10
N GLU A 78 -7.38 -12.71 5.55
CA GLU A 78 -8.64 -12.19 6.09
C GLU A 78 -8.81 -12.72 7.53
N GLU A 79 -9.16 -11.84 8.46
CA GLU A 79 -9.62 -12.23 9.80
C GLU A 79 -10.99 -12.92 9.72
#